data_AF-A0A949B426-F1
#
_entry.id   AF-A0A949B426-F1
#
_cell.length_a   1.000
_cell.length_b   1.000
_cell.length_c   1.000
_cell.angle_alpha   90.00
_cell.angle_beta   90.00
_cell.angle_gamma   90.00
#
_symmetry.space_group_name_H-M   'P 1'
#
loop_
_entity.id
_entity.type
_entity.pdbx_description
1 polymer ?
#
loop_
_entity_poly.entity_id
_entity_poly.type
_entity_poly.pdbx_seq_one_letter_code
_entity_poly.pdbx_strand_id
1 'polypeptide(L)'
;MPDAHHEGDAGGPPRFPRRPPALGLALPGLLLALVLTGCSVEMVRPGSASSAPQAGGEESAGANQADRSADPDDTESEDPLQYARRSYYADKITATLDCANGEVVVDKSDQTVRITRDCAKVIIRAEYTDLLAEHVDSLLVEEAGEFSYVLLRSADTVVVAAEGTDVWWDEGNPTVDVAGFGSVANPNPVKE
;
A
#
# COMPACT_ATOMS: atom_id res chain seq x y z
N MET A 1 -14.88 31.43 -61.34
CA MET A 1 -16.02 30.69 -61.93
C MET A 1 -15.44 29.58 -62.79
N PRO A 2 -15.83 28.29 -62.67
CA PRO A 2 -16.36 27.47 -61.55
C PRO A 2 -15.25 26.50 -61.02
N ASP A 3 -15.25 26.09 -59.74
CA ASP A 3 -15.89 24.89 -59.15
C ASP A 3 -15.52 23.54 -59.77
N ALA A 4 -14.67 22.79 -59.06
CA ALA A 4 -14.62 21.34 -59.10
C ALA A 4 -14.42 20.81 -57.67
N HIS A 5 -15.56 20.53 -57.04
CA HIS A 5 -15.71 19.58 -55.95
C HIS A 5 -15.13 18.20 -56.34
N HIS A 6 -14.63 17.43 -55.36
CA HIS A 6 -15.33 16.25 -54.84
C HIS A 6 -14.36 15.26 -54.18
N GLU A 7 -14.49 15.16 -52.86
CA GLU A 7 -14.48 13.94 -52.01
C GLU A 7 -13.39 12.88 -52.24
N GLY A 8 -12.39 12.89 -51.36
CA GLY A 8 -11.47 11.78 -51.12
C GLY A 8 -11.70 11.15 -49.75
N ASP A 9 -12.44 10.04 -49.76
CA ASP A 9 -12.30 8.85 -48.93
C ASP A 9 -12.31 9.00 -47.38
N ALA A 10 -13.50 8.79 -46.82
CA ALA A 10 -13.70 8.53 -45.40
C ALA A 10 -13.15 7.14 -45.05
N GLY A 11 -12.00 7.11 -44.36
CA GLY A 11 -11.45 5.91 -43.75
C GLY A 11 -12.48 5.22 -42.85
N GLY A 12 -12.99 4.09 -43.32
CA GLY A 12 -13.90 3.25 -42.56
C GLY A 12 -13.24 2.69 -41.29
N PRO A 13 -13.99 2.53 -40.19
CA PRO A 13 -13.44 1.99 -38.95
C PRO A 13 -13.01 0.52 -39.10
N PRO A 14 -11.97 0.08 -38.38
CA PRO A 14 -11.55 -1.31 -38.38
C PRO A 14 -12.68 -2.21 -37.87
N ARG A 15 -13.04 -3.21 -38.68
CA ARG A 15 -13.99 -4.27 -38.32
C ARG A 15 -13.31 -5.20 -37.33
N PHE A 16 -13.58 -5.02 -36.05
CA PHE A 16 -13.21 -6.00 -35.03
C PHE A 16 -13.98 -7.31 -35.24
N PRO A 17 -13.34 -8.48 -35.15
CA PRO A 17 -14.02 -9.76 -35.22
C PRO A 17 -14.96 -9.93 -34.01
N ARG A 18 -16.26 -10.06 -34.29
CA ARG A 18 -17.28 -10.50 -33.33
C ARG A 18 -16.90 -11.88 -32.81
N ARG A 19 -16.42 -11.97 -31.57
CA ARG A 19 -16.32 -13.24 -30.84
C ARG A 19 -17.73 -13.75 -30.53
N PRO A 20 -18.03 -15.04 -30.77
CA PRO A 20 -19.32 -15.63 -30.43
C PRO A 20 -19.50 -15.75 -28.91
N PRO A 21 -20.74 -15.64 -28.38
CA PRO A 21 -21.01 -15.91 -26.97
C PRO A 21 -20.90 -17.42 -26.72
N ALA A 22 -19.92 -17.82 -25.91
CA ALA A 22 -19.86 -19.16 -25.36
C ALA A 22 -20.92 -19.29 -24.24
N LEU A 23 -22.07 -19.81 -24.64
CA LEU A 23 -23.08 -20.36 -23.75
C LEU A 23 -22.57 -21.66 -23.13
N GLY A 24 -22.64 -21.75 -21.80
CA GLY A 24 -22.80 -23.02 -21.10
C GLY A 24 -21.62 -23.48 -20.26
N LEU A 25 -21.79 -23.44 -18.93
CA LEU A 25 -22.02 -24.64 -18.13
C LEU A 25 -22.34 -24.25 -16.69
N ALA A 26 -23.57 -24.53 -16.30
CA ALA A 26 -24.01 -24.50 -14.90
C ALA A 26 -23.35 -25.67 -14.15
N LEU A 27 -22.59 -25.35 -13.10
CA LEU A 27 -22.16 -26.33 -12.09
C LEU A 27 -23.04 -26.13 -10.84
N PRO A 28 -23.86 -27.13 -10.45
CA PRO A 28 -24.55 -27.13 -9.18
C PRO A 28 -23.67 -27.74 -8.08
N GLY A 29 -23.59 -27.05 -6.95
CA GLY A 29 -23.55 -27.62 -5.60
C GLY A 29 -22.36 -28.51 -5.21
N LEU A 30 -21.50 -27.96 -4.34
CA LEU A 30 -20.92 -28.76 -3.26
C LEU A 30 -20.82 -27.92 -1.98
N LEU A 31 -21.79 -28.14 -1.09
CA LEU A 31 -21.70 -27.83 0.34
C LEU A 31 -20.54 -28.67 0.92
N LEU A 32 -19.50 -28.03 1.46
CA LEU A 32 -18.57 -28.70 2.36
C LEU A 32 -18.47 -27.91 3.67
N ALA A 33 -18.73 -28.66 4.74
CA ALA A 33 -19.01 -28.19 6.09
C ALA A 33 -17.83 -27.51 6.77
N LEU A 34 -18.16 -26.52 7.59
CA LEU A 34 -17.31 -25.93 8.61
C LEU A 34 -16.78 -26.99 9.57
N VAL A 35 -15.47 -27.01 9.78
CA VAL A 35 -14.88 -27.58 11.00
C VAL A 35 -14.01 -26.49 11.63
N LEU A 36 -14.63 -25.66 12.48
CA LEU A 36 -13.87 -24.81 13.40
C LEU A 36 -13.27 -25.70 14.48
N THR A 37 -11.99 -26.04 14.35
CA THR A 37 -11.19 -26.51 15.48
C THR A 37 -10.80 -25.29 16.31
N GLY A 38 -11.48 -25.11 17.44
CA GLY A 38 -11.15 -24.08 18.43
C GLY A 38 -9.83 -24.38 19.11
N CYS A 39 -8.82 -23.57 18.85
CA CYS A 39 -7.61 -23.51 19.68
C CYS A 39 -7.94 -22.72 20.95
N SER A 40 -8.14 -23.41 22.07
CA SER A 40 -8.16 -22.78 23.39
C SER A 40 -6.75 -22.27 23.71
N VAL A 41 -6.58 -20.94 23.80
CA VAL A 41 -5.33 -20.34 24.22
C VAL A 41 -5.32 -20.29 25.74
N GLU A 42 -4.41 -21.04 26.36
CA GLU A 42 -4.18 -21.00 27.80
C GLU A 42 -3.25 -19.82 28.13
N MET A 43 -3.80 -18.79 28.78
CA MET A 43 -3.00 -17.67 29.30
C MET A 43 -2.20 -18.13 30.51
N VAL A 44 -0.89 -18.30 30.32
CA VAL A 44 0.08 -18.42 31.40
C VAL A 44 0.25 -17.04 32.05
N ARG A 45 -0.24 -16.87 33.28
CA ARG A 45 0.19 -15.80 34.19
C ARG A 45 1.46 -16.25 34.91
N PRO A 46 2.66 -15.72 34.59
CA PRO A 46 3.73 -15.73 35.57
C PRO A 46 3.37 -14.72 36.66
N GLY A 47 3.09 -15.27 37.85
CA GLY A 47 2.67 -14.53 39.01
C GLY A 47 3.69 -13.48 39.47
N SER A 48 3.12 -12.41 40.02
CA SER A 48 3.79 -11.51 40.94
C SER A 48 4.26 -12.27 42.18
N ALA A 49 5.54 -12.17 42.49
CA ALA A 49 6.06 -11.82 43.83
C ALA A 49 7.57 -12.13 43.88
N SER A 50 8.38 -11.12 44.22
CA SER A 50 9.10 -11.13 45.50
C SER A 50 10.04 -9.94 45.56
N SER A 51 9.63 -8.92 46.32
CA SER A 51 10.55 -7.91 46.84
C SER A 51 11.47 -8.55 47.88
N ALA A 52 12.77 -8.28 47.80
CA ALA A 52 13.67 -8.32 48.95
C ALA A 52 14.67 -7.16 48.82
N PRO A 53 14.95 -6.43 49.92
CA PRO A 53 15.83 -5.27 49.90
C PRO A 53 17.28 -5.71 50.09
N GLN A 54 18.21 -5.09 49.36
CA GLN A 54 19.64 -5.19 49.69
C GLN A 54 20.21 -3.80 49.95
N ALA A 55 20.64 -3.65 51.19
CA ALA A 55 21.26 -2.49 51.77
C ALA A 55 22.72 -2.34 51.31
N GLY A 56 23.17 -1.09 51.27
CA GLY A 56 24.50 -0.68 51.73
C GLY A 56 25.65 -0.93 50.76
N GLY A 57 26.07 0.14 50.09
CA GLY A 57 27.32 0.22 49.34
C GLY A 57 27.64 1.67 48.97
N GLU A 58 28.00 2.48 49.96
CA GLU A 58 28.73 3.73 49.72
C GLU A 58 30.22 3.38 49.57
N GLU A 59 30.77 3.50 48.37
CA GLU A 59 32.20 3.78 48.21
C GLU A 59 32.47 4.65 46.97
N SER A 60 33.30 5.65 47.21
CA SER A 60 33.72 6.73 46.31
C SER A 60 34.35 6.27 45.00
N ALA A 61 34.16 7.04 43.93
CA ALA A 61 35.24 7.78 43.24
C ALA A 61 34.85 8.15 41.79
N GLY A 62 35.34 9.31 41.35
CA GLY A 62 35.83 9.45 39.98
C GLY A 62 34.89 10.04 38.94
N ALA A 63 35.10 11.33 38.68
CA ALA A 63 35.14 12.01 37.39
C ALA A 63 34.63 11.33 36.10
N ASN A 64 34.05 12.21 35.27
CA ASN A 64 33.95 12.22 33.81
C ASN A 64 32.74 11.55 33.13
N GLN A 65 31.99 12.44 32.47
CA GLN A 65 31.62 12.33 31.06
C GLN A 65 30.64 11.21 30.69
N ALA A 66 29.37 11.59 30.62
CA ALA A 66 28.60 11.43 29.39
C ALA A 66 27.41 12.37 29.47
N ASP A 67 27.43 13.41 28.63
CA ASP A 67 26.23 13.81 27.89
C ASP A 67 25.59 12.51 27.40
N ARG A 68 24.61 12.00 28.15
CA ARG A 68 23.64 11.09 27.56
C ARG A 68 22.79 12.00 26.69
N SER A 69 23.26 12.22 25.46
CA SER A 69 22.35 12.38 24.33
C SER A 69 21.35 11.25 24.50
N ALA A 70 20.15 11.62 24.97
CA ALA A 70 19.01 10.76 24.80
C ALA A 70 18.99 10.45 23.31
N ASP A 71 19.29 9.21 22.97
CA ASP A 71 18.86 8.65 21.71
C ASP A 71 17.40 9.08 21.56
N PRO A 72 17.02 9.80 20.50
CA PRO A 72 15.61 10.08 20.28
C PRO A 72 14.94 8.72 20.11
N ASP A 73 14.36 8.29 21.21
CA ASP A 73 13.46 7.17 21.39
C ASP A 73 12.75 6.87 20.06
N ASP A 74 12.96 5.65 19.55
CA ASP A 74 12.15 4.96 18.55
C ASP A 74 10.71 4.73 19.10
N THR A 75 10.16 5.71 19.82
CA THR A 75 8.76 5.73 20.19
C THR A 75 8.02 6.12 18.92
N GLU A 76 7.57 5.09 18.21
CA GLU A 76 6.64 5.22 17.11
C GLU A 76 5.52 6.17 17.54
N SER A 77 5.32 7.23 16.76
CA SER A 77 4.43 8.32 17.15
C SER A 77 3.01 7.78 17.33
N GLU A 78 2.32 8.23 18.38
CA GLU A 78 0.92 7.85 18.61
C GLU A 78 -0.07 8.56 17.65
N ASP A 79 0.43 9.40 16.73
CA ASP A 79 -0.38 10.02 15.67
C ASP A 79 -0.87 8.95 14.68
N PRO A 80 -2.17 8.59 14.65
CA PRO A 80 -2.68 7.58 13.74
C PRO A 80 -2.55 7.98 12.27
N LEU A 81 -2.33 9.27 11.97
CA LEU A 81 -2.15 9.77 10.61
C LEU A 81 -0.69 9.74 10.15
N GLN A 82 0.24 9.24 10.97
CA GLN A 82 1.65 9.20 10.60
C GLN A 82 1.91 8.39 9.31
N TYR A 83 1.16 7.31 9.08
CA TYR A 83 1.32 6.47 7.90
C TYR A 83 0.78 7.11 6.61
N ALA A 84 0.04 8.22 6.71
CA ALA A 84 -0.38 9.03 5.56
C ALA A 84 0.66 10.12 5.19
N ARG A 85 1.74 10.25 5.97
CA ARG A 85 2.84 11.20 5.69
C ARG A 85 3.88 10.56 4.79
N ARG A 86 4.26 11.22 3.70
CA ARG A 86 5.36 10.75 2.84
C ARG A 86 6.69 10.87 3.58
N SER A 87 6.83 11.89 4.43
CA SER A 87 8.02 12.09 5.27
C SER A 87 8.29 10.93 6.23
N TYR A 88 7.25 10.22 6.70
CA TYR A 88 7.39 9.04 7.56
C TYR A 88 8.20 7.91 6.91
N TYR A 89 8.13 7.78 5.57
CA TYR A 89 8.80 6.72 4.83
C TYR A 89 10.17 7.12 4.26
N ALA A 90 10.60 8.38 4.42
CA ALA A 90 11.75 8.92 3.69
C ALA A 90 13.06 8.15 3.96
N ASP A 91 13.25 7.63 5.17
CA ASP A 91 14.38 6.81 5.62
C ASP A 91 14.09 5.30 5.61
N LYS A 92 12.85 4.89 5.31
CA LYS A 92 12.40 3.49 5.27
C LYS A 92 12.46 2.87 3.86
N ILE A 93 12.72 3.67 2.82
CA ILE A 93 12.77 3.19 1.42
C ILE A 93 13.81 2.07 1.28
N THR A 94 13.35 0.86 0.97
CA THR A 94 14.21 -0.32 0.73
C THR A 94 14.39 -0.64 -0.75
N ALA A 95 13.53 -0.09 -1.63
CA ALA A 95 13.65 -0.23 -3.07
C ALA A 95 13.28 1.07 -3.80
N THR A 96 14.02 1.37 -4.86
CA THR A 96 13.71 2.49 -5.76
C THR A 96 13.54 1.94 -7.16
N LEU A 97 12.40 2.22 -7.78
CA LEU A 97 12.06 1.76 -9.12
C LEU A 97 11.93 2.95 -10.07
N ASP A 98 12.22 2.68 -11.34
CA ASP A 98 12.01 3.59 -12.45
C ASP A 98 10.85 3.08 -13.32
N CYS A 99 9.94 3.96 -13.71
CA CYS A 99 8.83 3.64 -14.60
C CYS A 99 9.14 4.00 -16.07
N ALA A 100 10.37 3.77 -16.55
CA ALA A 100 10.79 4.13 -17.92
C ALA A 100 9.84 3.61 -19.02
N ASN A 101 9.30 2.40 -18.84
CA ASN A 101 8.43 1.74 -19.82
C ASN A 101 6.93 2.06 -19.65
N GLY A 102 6.58 2.95 -18.71
CA GLY A 102 5.20 3.31 -18.40
C GLY A 102 4.48 2.32 -17.48
N GLU A 103 5.07 1.16 -17.17
CA GLU A 103 4.50 0.20 -16.24
C GLU A 103 5.53 -0.27 -15.21
N VAL A 104 5.09 -0.40 -13.96
CA VAL A 104 5.83 -1.02 -12.87
C VAL A 104 4.95 -2.08 -12.20
N VAL A 105 5.53 -3.24 -11.97
CA VAL A 105 4.93 -4.30 -11.14
C VAL A 105 5.78 -4.46 -9.89
N VAL A 106 5.14 -4.36 -8.72
CA VAL A 106 5.76 -4.59 -7.43
C VAL A 106 5.32 -5.97 -6.95
N ASP A 107 6.24 -6.93 -6.96
CA ASP A 107 5.98 -8.36 -6.73
C ASP A 107 6.85 -8.97 -5.62
N LYS A 108 7.51 -8.12 -4.83
CA LYS A 108 8.33 -8.52 -3.68
C LYS A 108 7.74 -7.96 -2.40
N SER A 109 7.48 -8.85 -1.45
CA SER A 109 6.95 -8.51 -0.13
C SER A 109 7.98 -7.83 0.78
N ASP A 110 7.49 -7.25 1.88
CA ASP A 110 8.30 -6.65 2.95
C ASP A 110 9.20 -5.51 2.45
N GLN A 111 8.65 -4.62 1.62
CA GLN A 111 9.38 -3.51 1.03
C GLN A 111 8.65 -2.17 1.17
N THR A 112 9.42 -1.10 1.33
CA THR A 112 8.95 0.28 1.10
C THR A 112 9.54 0.75 -0.22
N VAL A 113 8.69 0.86 -1.23
CA VAL A 113 9.07 1.12 -2.62
C VAL A 113 8.85 2.59 -2.95
N ARG A 114 9.85 3.21 -3.59
CA ARG A 114 9.68 4.53 -4.23
C ARG A 114 9.73 4.42 -5.74
N ILE A 115 8.69 4.90 -6.43
CA ILE A 115 8.71 5.16 -7.87
C ILE A 115 9.06 6.63 -8.08
N THR A 116 10.17 6.89 -8.76
CA THR A 116 10.81 8.22 -8.79
C THR A 116 10.25 9.18 -9.84
N ARG A 117 9.36 8.70 -10.71
CA ARG A 117 8.79 9.47 -11.82
C ARG A 117 7.38 9.00 -12.12
N ASP A 118 6.66 9.82 -12.89
CA ASP A 118 5.31 9.52 -13.33
C ASP A 118 5.24 8.18 -14.07
N CYS A 119 4.14 7.47 -13.85
CA CYS A 119 3.96 6.11 -14.31
C CYS A 119 2.56 5.91 -14.87
N ALA A 120 2.43 5.35 -16.07
CA ALA A 120 1.10 5.13 -16.63
C ALA A 120 0.34 4.03 -15.87
N LYS A 121 1.07 3.03 -15.36
CA LYS A 121 0.46 1.92 -14.63
C LYS A 121 1.35 1.38 -13.53
N VAL A 122 0.77 1.21 -12.36
CA VAL A 122 1.41 0.50 -11.24
C VAL A 122 0.51 -0.65 -10.81
N ILE A 123 1.11 -1.85 -10.68
CA ILE A 123 0.44 -3.04 -10.17
C ILE A 123 1.16 -3.53 -8.93
N ILE A 124 0.44 -3.71 -7.82
CA ILE A 124 0.98 -4.26 -6.57
C ILE A 124 0.46 -5.69 -6.40
N ARG A 125 1.39 -6.64 -6.27
CA ARG A 125 1.19 -8.10 -6.13
C ARG A 125 2.09 -8.66 -5.04
N ALA A 126 2.16 -7.97 -3.92
CA ALA A 126 3.14 -8.24 -2.88
C ALA A 126 2.58 -7.86 -1.52
N GLU A 127 2.68 -8.75 -0.54
CA GLU A 127 2.22 -8.48 0.82
C GLU A 127 3.18 -7.56 1.58
N TYR A 128 2.68 -6.85 2.59
CA TYR A 128 3.44 -5.98 3.48
C TYR A 128 4.33 -4.99 2.70
N THR A 129 3.72 -4.30 1.73
CA THR A 129 4.42 -3.44 0.79
C THR A 129 3.85 -2.04 0.83
N ASP A 130 4.69 -1.10 1.23
CA ASP A 130 4.38 0.32 1.13
C ASP A 130 4.87 0.88 -0.20
N LEU A 131 4.09 1.79 -0.79
CA LEU A 131 4.44 2.41 -2.07
C LEU A 131 4.35 3.93 -1.98
N LEU A 132 5.42 4.61 -2.38
CA LEU A 132 5.44 6.04 -2.64
C LEU A 132 5.63 6.26 -4.14
N ALA A 133 4.67 6.92 -4.77
CA ALA A 133 4.76 7.30 -6.19
C ALA A 133 4.44 8.78 -6.39
N GLU A 134 4.93 9.33 -7.50
CA GLU A 134 4.58 10.69 -7.95
C GLU A 134 3.19 10.67 -8.59
N HIS A 135 3.05 10.86 -9.90
CA HIS A 135 1.79 10.66 -10.61
C HIS A 135 1.64 9.22 -11.11
N VAL A 136 0.44 8.65 -10.98
CA VAL A 136 0.09 7.34 -11.54
C VAL A 136 -1.24 7.41 -12.28
N ASP A 137 -1.26 7.18 -13.60
CA ASP A 137 -2.52 7.21 -14.35
C ASP A 137 -3.46 6.09 -13.83
N SER A 138 -2.95 4.86 -13.71
CA SER A 138 -3.72 3.70 -13.21
C SER A 138 -2.96 2.92 -12.12
N LEU A 139 -3.48 2.96 -10.90
CA LEU A 139 -3.06 2.07 -9.81
C LEU A 139 -4.00 0.85 -9.72
N LEU A 140 -3.42 -0.34 -9.67
CA LEU A 140 -4.12 -1.58 -9.34
C LEU A 140 -3.41 -2.30 -8.19
N VAL A 141 -4.11 -2.48 -7.07
CA VAL A 141 -3.62 -3.23 -5.92
C VAL A 141 -4.33 -4.59 -5.90
N GLU A 142 -3.65 -5.63 -6.37
CA GLU A 142 -4.19 -7.00 -6.42
C GLU A 142 -3.88 -7.73 -5.10
N GLU A 143 -2.65 -7.59 -4.61
CA GLU A 143 -2.19 -8.17 -3.35
C GLU A 143 -1.30 -7.16 -2.63
N ALA A 144 -1.60 -6.91 -1.35
CA ALA A 144 -0.86 -5.99 -0.49
C ALA A 144 -0.74 -6.50 0.95
N GLY A 145 -1.61 -7.42 1.38
CA GLY A 145 -1.66 -7.85 2.78
C GLY A 145 -2.21 -6.77 3.71
N GLU A 146 -2.52 -7.16 4.95
CA GLU A 146 -2.97 -6.21 5.97
C GLU A 146 -1.87 -5.19 6.29
N PHE A 147 -2.25 -3.93 6.49
CA PHE A 147 -1.38 -2.83 6.90
C PHE A 147 -0.40 -2.32 5.83
N SER A 148 -0.77 -2.40 4.56
CA SER A 148 0.00 -1.78 3.47
C SER A 148 -0.50 -0.38 3.14
N TYR A 149 0.44 0.56 2.98
CA TYR A 149 0.14 1.96 2.70
C TYR A 149 0.65 2.40 1.32
N VAL A 150 -0.24 2.96 0.50
CA VAL A 150 0.08 3.47 -0.83
C VAL A 150 -0.14 4.98 -0.88
N LEU A 151 0.94 5.74 -1.05
CA LEU A 151 0.94 7.21 -1.08
C LEU A 151 1.30 7.71 -2.48
N LEU A 152 0.33 8.33 -3.15
CA LEU A 152 0.47 8.92 -4.48
C LEU A 152 0.50 10.44 -4.37
N ARG A 153 1.28 11.14 -5.20
CA ARG A 153 1.10 12.59 -5.31
C ARG A 153 -0.25 12.87 -5.99
N SER A 154 -0.54 12.17 -7.07
CA SER A 154 -1.82 12.22 -7.77
C SER A 154 -2.07 10.94 -8.57
N ALA A 155 -3.33 10.70 -8.92
CA ALA A 155 -3.72 9.60 -9.79
C ALA A 155 -4.99 9.90 -10.59
N ASP A 156 -5.19 9.18 -11.70
CA ASP A 156 -6.43 9.27 -12.49
C ASP A 156 -7.40 8.15 -12.10
N THR A 157 -6.90 6.93 -11.87
CA THR A 157 -7.69 5.76 -11.49
C THR A 157 -7.00 4.95 -10.40
N VAL A 158 -7.76 4.54 -9.39
CA VAL A 158 -7.31 3.70 -8.27
C VAL A 158 -8.27 2.52 -8.13
N VAL A 159 -7.73 1.31 -8.27
CA VAL A 159 -8.46 0.05 -8.04
C VAL A 159 -7.79 -0.72 -6.93
N VAL A 160 -8.52 -1.02 -5.86
CA VAL A 160 -8.02 -1.73 -4.67
C VAL A 160 -8.82 -3.02 -4.48
N ALA A 161 -8.24 -4.13 -4.95
CA ALA A 161 -8.79 -5.47 -4.75
C ALA A 161 -8.23 -6.16 -3.51
N ALA A 162 -7.01 -5.80 -3.09
CA ALA A 162 -6.38 -6.32 -1.88
C ALA A 162 -7.10 -5.87 -0.59
N GLU A 163 -7.07 -6.73 0.42
CA GLU A 163 -7.61 -6.46 1.76
C GLU A 163 -6.64 -5.61 2.61
N GLY A 164 -7.18 -4.89 3.59
CA GLY A 164 -6.41 -4.15 4.61
C GLY A 164 -5.41 -3.12 4.05
N THR A 165 -5.71 -2.53 2.90
CA THR A 165 -4.85 -1.55 2.22
C THR A 165 -5.38 -0.13 2.34
N ASP A 166 -4.50 0.80 2.69
CA ASP A 166 -4.79 2.22 2.76
C ASP A 166 -4.12 2.96 1.59
N VAL A 167 -4.93 3.57 0.72
CA VAL A 167 -4.44 4.37 -0.41
C VAL A 167 -4.76 5.85 -0.19
N TRP A 168 -3.74 6.69 -0.29
CA TRP A 168 -3.82 8.13 -0.11
C TRP A 168 -3.25 8.87 -1.32
N TRP A 169 -3.88 9.98 -1.73
CA TRP A 169 -3.36 10.87 -2.76
C TRP A 169 -3.39 12.35 -2.36
N ASP A 170 -2.33 13.10 -2.69
CA ASP A 170 -2.20 14.49 -2.25
C ASP A 170 -3.07 15.46 -3.06
N GLU A 171 -3.15 15.21 -4.37
CA GLU A 171 -3.76 16.08 -5.38
C GLU A 171 -4.68 15.30 -6.34
N GLY A 172 -5.67 15.99 -6.91
CA GLY A 172 -6.59 15.44 -7.91
C GLY A 172 -7.85 14.78 -7.33
N ASN A 173 -8.62 14.14 -8.21
CA ASN A 173 -9.87 13.45 -7.87
C ASN A 173 -9.99 12.17 -8.72
N PRO A 174 -9.23 11.11 -8.39
CA PRO A 174 -9.22 9.87 -9.16
C PRO A 174 -10.60 9.21 -9.18
N THR A 175 -10.83 8.38 -10.19
CA THR A 175 -11.89 7.39 -10.14
C THR A 175 -11.45 6.25 -9.24
N VAL A 176 -12.25 5.93 -8.23
CA VAL A 176 -11.88 4.97 -7.17
C VAL A 176 -12.85 3.78 -7.19
N ASP A 177 -12.28 2.57 -7.21
CA ASP A 177 -12.99 1.31 -7.02
C ASP A 177 -12.30 0.49 -5.92
N VAL A 178 -13.00 0.22 -4.82
CA VAL A 178 -12.46 -0.53 -3.67
C VAL A 178 -13.35 -1.74 -3.44
N ALA A 179 -12.78 -2.92 -3.68
CA ALA A 179 -13.44 -4.20 -3.51
C ALA A 179 -12.86 -5.00 -2.33
N GLY A 180 -11.62 -4.72 -1.94
CA GLY A 180 -10.95 -5.41 -0.83
C GLY A 180 -11.54 -5.08 0.54
N PHE A 181 -11.69 -6.10 1.38
CA PHE A 181 -12.23 -5.93 2.73
C PHE A 181 -11.26 -5.12 3.61
N GLY A 182 -11.81 -4.17 4.38
CA GLY A 182 -11.02 -3.34 5.30
C GLY A 182 -10.12 -2.31 4.62
N SER A 183 -10.14 -2.23 3.29
CA SER A 183 -9.33 -1.27 2.53
C SER A 183 -10.03 0.08 2.39
N VAL A 184 -9.24 1.14 2.33
CA VAL A 184 -9.74 2.51 2.10
C VAL A 184 -8.90 3.20 1.03
N ALA A 185 -9.54 4.09 0.26
CA ALA A 185 -8.87 4.92 -0.72
C ALA A 185 -9.49 6.31 -0.69
N ASN A 186 -8.73 7.32 -0.22
CA ASN A 186 -9.24 8.66 0.02
C ASN A 186 -8.16 9.74 -0.24
N PRO A 187 -8.55 11.02 -0.41
CA PRO A 187 -7.58 12.11 -0.43
C PRO A 187 -6.75 12.13 0.86
N ASN A 188 -5.46 12.42 0.74
CA ASN A 188 -4.54 12.44 1.87
C ASN A 188 -5.01 13.48 2.91
N PRO A 189 -5.33 13.05 4.16
CA PRO A 189 -5.76 13.94 5.23
C PRO A 189 -4.61 14.82 5.75
N VAL A 190 -3.36 14.44 5.47
CA VAL A 190 -2.17 15.20 5.84
C VAL A 190 -1.65 15.98 4.64
N LYS A 191 -1.26 17.23 4.87
CA LYS A 191 -0.63 18.09 3.85
C LYS A 191 0.82 18.32 4.23
N GLU A 192 1.72 18.06 3.30
CA GLU A 192 3.18 18.21 3.43
C GLU A 192 3.73 19.13 2.33
#